data_AF-A0AA46X3N5-F1
#
_entry.id   AF-A0AA46X3N5-F1
#
_cell.length_a   1.000
_cell.length_b   1.000
_cell.length_c   1.000
_cell.angle_alpha   90.00
_cell.angle_beta   90.00
_cell.angle_gamma   90.00
#
_symmetry.space_group_name_H-M   'P 1'
#
loop_
_entity.id
_entity.type
_entity.pdbx_description
1 polymer ?
#
loop_
_entity_poly.entity_id
_entity_poly.type
_entity_poly.pdbx_seq_one_letter_code
_entity_poly.pdbx_strand_id
1 'polypeptide(L)'
;MSDTAAWDQEIVTSEHDGAEPAGPAQAAASWLRQFEDALASCDLSRLEDLFVADCWWRDILAITWDLQTARGFDQIRNKFADGLSAAGFKDLALDPANPPTEADGVITAFYTFATAVARGRGIVRLQNGSDGAVRAWTVLTKVEELIGHEERRTSVHDAAREAHNEPVSGRLTWPEKREREREFADTDPDVVVIGAGHAGLTVAARLGHLSASRRWL
;
A
#
# COMPACT_ATOMS: atom_id res chain seq x y z
N MET A 1 -27.92 37.68 64.02
CA MET A 1 -28.58 36.65 63.19
C MET A 1 -28.32 36.99 61.74
N SER A 2 -27.19 36.51 61.21
CA SER A 2 -26.91 36.45 59.77
C SER A 2 -26.00 35.26 59.56
N ASP A 3 -26.62 34.18 59.07
CA ASP A 3 -26.07 32.85 58.86
C ASP A 3 -25.37 32.83 57.50
N THR A 4 -24.07 32.48 57.48
CA THR A 4 -23.30 32.36 56.23
C THR A 4 -22.95 30.89 56.07
N ALA A 5 -23.81 30.15 55.37
CA ALA A 5 -23.61 28.74 55.07
C ALA A 5 -22.48 28.59 54.04
N ALA A 6 -21.37 28.01 54.49
CA ALA A 6 -20.26 27.58 53.66
C ALA A 6 -20.65 26.32 52.87
N TRP A 7 -20.47 26.36 51.56
CA TRP A 7 -20.61 25.21 50.67
C TRP A 7 -19.25 24.52 50.55
N ASP A 8 -18.95 23.57 51.46
CA ASP A 8 -17.87 22.61 51.25
C ASP A 8 -18.38 21.51 50.32
N GLN A 9 -18.11 21.65 49.02
CA GLN A 9 -18.21 20.53 48.09
C GLN A 9 -16.88 19.78 48.08
N GLU A 10 -16.89 18.64 48.75
CA GLU A 10 -15.86 17.61 48.68
C GLU A 10 -15.79 17.09 47.22
N ILE A 11 -14.74 17.45 46.50
CA ILE A 11 -14.44 16.90 45.17
C ILE A 11 -14.04 15.44 45.38
N VAL A 12 -14.98 14.52 45.22
CA VAL A 12 -14.70 13.09 45.10
C VAL A 12 -14.01 12.89 43.76
N THR A 13 -12.68 12.88 43.76
CA THR A 13 -11.89 12.37 42.65
C THR A 13 -12.04 10.86 42.63
N SER A 14 -12.97 10.38 41.81
CA SER A 14 -12.97 8.96 41.43
C SER A 14 -11.73 8.70 40.59
N GLU A 15 -10.79 7.92 41.13
CA GLU A 15 -9.73 7.28 40.35
C GLU A 15 -10.42 6.29 39.42
N HIS A 16 -10.69 6.76 38.20
CA HIS A 16 -11.01 5.88 37.10
C HIS A 16 -9.69 5.26 36.64
N ASP A 17 -9.46 4.01 37.02
CA ASP A 17 -8.37 3.15 36.54
C ASP A 17 -8.62 2.75 35.06
N GLY A 18 -8.83 3.77 34.22
CA GLY A 18 -8.92 3.63 32.78
C GLY A 18 -7.51 3.65 32.24
N ALA A 19 -7.06 2.54 31.65
CA ALA A 19 -5.87 2.54 30.82
C ALA A 19 -5.94 3.75 29.89
N GLU A 20 -4.92 4.62 29.91
CA GLU A 20 -4.88 5.73 28.97
C GLU A 20 -5.10 5.17 27.55
N PRO A 21 -5.98 5.78 26.74
CA PRO A 21 -6.22 5.30 25.40
C PRO A 21 -4.86 5.23 24.69
N ALA A 22 -4.52 4.03 24.21
CA ALA A 22 -3.30 3.78 23.48
C ALA A 22 -3.16 4.87 22.41
N GLY A 23 -2.06 5.63 22.45
CA GLY A 23 -1.88 6.75 21.53
C GLY A 23 -2.00 6.30 20.06
N PRO A 24 -2.25 7.23 19.11
CA PRO A 24 -2.58 6.90 17.72
C PRO A 24 -1.60 5.91 17.06
N ALA A 25 -0.30 6.05 17.36
CA ALA A 25 0.73 5.15 16.87
C ALA A 25 0.61 3.71 17.41
N GLN A 26 0.31 3.55 18.71
CA GLN A 26 0.16 2.24 19.33
C GLN A 26 -1.13 1.55 18.86
N ALA A 27 -2.23 2.29 18.78
CA ALA A 27 -3.50 1.78 18.24
C ALA A 27 -3.35 1.32 16.79
N ALA A 28 -2.73 2.15 15.93
CA ALA A 28 -2.48 1.80 14.53
C ALA A 28 -1.54 0.59 14.39
N ALA A 29 -0.45 0.53 15.16
CA ALA A 29 0.47 -0.61 15.14
C ALA A 29 -0.19 -1.92 15.61
N SER A 30 -1.04 -1.85 16.64
CA SER A 30 -1.78 -3.00 17.15
C SER A 30 -2.81 -3.51 16.13
N TRP A 31 -3.57 -2.60 15.51
CA TRP A 31 -4.53 -2.96 14.46
C TRP A 31 -3.81 -3.58 13.26
N LEU A 32 -2.69 -2.97 12.82
CA LEU A 32 -1.93 -3.43 11.65
C LEU A 32 -1.36 -4.84 11.85
N ARG A 33 -0.91 -5.18 13.06
CA ARG A 33 -0.46 -6.53 13.40
C ARG A 33 -1.59 -7.55 13.32
N GLN A 34 -2.76 -7.21 13.86
CA GLN A 34 -3.93 -8.10 13.78
C GLN A 34 -4.40 -8.27 12.33
N PHE A 35 -4.33 -7.21 11.54
CA PHE A 35 -4.63 -7.23 10.11
C PHE A 35 -3.66 -8.14 9.35
N GLU A 36 -2.35 -8.02 9.59
CA GLU A 36 -1.34 -8.91 9.02
C GLU A 36 -1.62 -10.38 9.37
N ASP A 37 -1.86 -10.68 10.64
CA ASP A 37 -2.16 -12.04 11.10
C ASP A 37 -3.42 -12.62 10.41
N ALA A 38 -4.48 -11.83 10.28
CA ALA A 38 -5.72 -12.24 9.63
C ALA A 38 -5.52 -12.47 8.12
N LEU A 39 -4.73 -11.63 7.45
CA LEU A 39 -4.38 -11.82 6.04
C LEU A 39 -3.50 -13.05 5.82
N ALA A 40 -2.45 -13.22 6.62
CA ALA A 40 -1.51 -14.33 6.50
C ALA A 40 -2.18 -15.68 6.78
N SER A 41 -3.15 -15.73 7.68
CA SER A 41 -3.95 -16.92 7.97
C SER A 41 -5.17 -17.10 7.05
N CYS A 42 -5.46 -16.13 6.18
CA CYS A 42 -6.69 -16.08 5.37
C CYS A 42 -7.97 -16.24 6.21
N ASP A 43 -7.94 -15.78 7.47
CA ASP A 43 -9.06 -15.90 8.41
C ASP A 43 -10.02 -14.72 8.22
N LEU A 44 -11.04 -14.95 7.39
CA LEU A 44 -12.05 -13.96 7.05
C LEU A 44 -12.92 -13.53 8.25
N SER A 45 -13.04 -14.36 9.29
CA SER A 45 -13.80 -14.00 10.49
C SER A 45 -12.99 -13.04 11.35
N ARG A 46 -11.71 -13.33 11.60
CA ARG A 46 -10.81 -12.38 12.28
C ARG A 46 -10.64 -11.09 11.49
N LEU A 47 -10.64 -11.18 10.17
CA LEU A 47 -10.58 -10.01 9.31
C LEU A 47 -11.83 -9.16 9.46
N GLU A 48 -13.03 -9.75 9.56
CA GLU A 48 -14.30 -9.04 9.76
C GLU A 48 -14.32 -8.23 11.05
N ASP A 49 -13.81 -8.81 12.14
CA ASP A 49 -13.76 -8.17 13.46
C ASP A 49 -12.94 -6.87 13.48
N LEU A 50 -12.04 -6.69 12.50
CA LEU A 50 -11.17 -5.53 12.36
C LEU A 50 -11.84 -4.36 11.64
N PHE A 51 -13.03 -4.53 11.09
CA PHE A 51 -13.75 -3.49 10.35
C PHE A 51 -15.03 -3.05 11.05
N VAL A 52 -15.40 -1.78 10.88
CA VAL A 52 -16.75 -1.30 11.21
C VAL A 52 -17.77 -1.82 10.19
N ALA A 53 -19.06 -1.81 10.53
CA ALA A 53 -20.10 -2.32 9.64
C ALA A 53 -20.15 -1.61 8.27
N ASP A 54 -20.11 -0.27 8.24
CA ASP A 54 -20.03 0.52 6.99
C ASP A 54 -18.58 0.82 6.60
N CYS A 55 -17.79 -0.23 6.40
CA CYS A 55 -16.40 -0.12 6.01
C CYS A 55 -16.18 -0.07 4.49
N TRP A 56 -14.98 0.33 4.09
CA TRP A 56 -14.55 0.37 2.70
C TRP A 56 -13.14 -0.19 2.55
N TRP A 57 -12.92 -0.99 1.51
CA TRP A 57 -11.58 -1.39 1.10
C TRP A 57 -11.37 -1.09 -0.38
N ARG A 58 -10.44 -0.18 -0.66
CA ARG A 58 -9.95 0.09 -2.01
C ARG A 58 -8.66 -0.70 -2.27
N ASP A 59 -8.72 -1.65 -3.19
CA ASP A 59 -7.56 -2.41 -3.65
C ASP A 59 -7.09 -1.88 -5.01
N ILE A 60 -5.80 -1.57 -5.10
CA ILE A 60 -5.13 -1.17 -6.33
C ILE A 60 -4.05 -2.23 -6.59
N LEU A 61 -4.47 -3.29 -7.30
CA LEU A 61 -3.64 -4.38 -7.80
C LEU A 61 -3.02 -5.32 -6.75
N ALA A 62 -3.24 -5.13 -5.44
CA ALA A 62 -2.52 -5.91 -4.43
C ALA A 62 -3.09 -7.32 -4.22
N ILE A 63 -4.40 -7.50 -4.44
CA ILE A 63 -5.09 -8.78 -4.22
C ILE A 63 -5.50 -9.40 -5.56
N THR A 64 -6.17 -8.62 -6.40
CA THR A 64 -6.89 -9.13 -7.58
C THR A 64 -6.26 -8.73 -8.91
N TRP A 65 -5.15 -7.99 -8.89
CA TRP A 65 -4.57 -7.34 -10.08
C TRP A 65 -5.54 -6.42 -10.83
N ASP A 66 -6.56 -5.93 -10.12
CA ASP A 66 -7.56 -4.99 -10.64
C ASP A 66 -7.68 -3.76 -9.73
N LEU A 67 -8.33 -2.70 -10.22
CA LEU A 67 -8.66 -1.50 -9.46
C LEU A 67 -10.09 -1.62 -8.93
N GLN A 68 -10.22 -2.03 -7.68
CA GLN A 68 -11.52 -2.31 -7.08
C GLN A 68 -11.77 -1.54 -5.80
N THR A 69 -13.05 -1.33 -5.51
CA THR A 69 -13.51 -0.81 -4.22
C THR A 69 -14.66 -1.66 -3.74
N ALA A 70 -14.56 -2.17 -2.51
CA ALA A 70 -15.57 -2.95 -1.82
C ALA A 70 -16.18 -2.10 -0.70
N ARG A 71 -17.52 -2.11 -0.59
CA ARG A 71 -18.26 -1.48 0.51
C ARG A 71 -18.91 -2.56 1.37
N GLY A 72 -18.63 -2.51 2.67
CA GLY A 72 -19.10 -3.50 3.64
C GLY A 72 -18.33 -4.82 3.55
N PHE A 73 -18.31 -5.55 4.67
CA PHE A 73 -17.47 -6.74 4.78
C PHE A 73 -17.91 -7.89 3.86
N ASP A 74 -19.21 -8.02 3.57
CA ASP A 74 -19.71 -8.99 2.59
C ASP A 74 -19.09 -8.80 1.20
N GLN A 75 -18.91 -7.55 0.75
CA GLN A 75 -18.26 -7.29 -0.54
C GLN A 75 -16.75 -7.52 -0.47
N ILE A 76 -16.11 -7.18 0.66
CA ILE A 76 -14.68 -7.46 0.89
C ILE A 76 -14.43 -8.96 0.78
N ARG A 77 -15.24 -9.75 1.51
CA ARG A 77 -15.23 -11.21 1.48
C ARG A 77 -15.39 -11.74 0.05
N ASN A 78 -16.45 -11.33 -0.64
CA ASN A 78 -16.76 -11.83 -1.99
C ASN A 78 -15.71 -11.45 -3.04
N LYS A 79 -15.08 -10.27 -2.92
CA LYS A 79 -14.11 -9.79 -3.92
C LYS A 79 -12.71 -10.33 -3.68
N PHE A 80 -12.31 -10.48 -2.42
CA PHE A 80 -10.91 -10.65 -2.07
C PHE A 80 -10.55 -12.02 -1.52
N ALA A 81 -11.51 -12.78 -0.97
CA ALA A 81 -11.24 -14.07 -0.30
C ALA A 81 -10.38 -15.03 -1.16
N ASP A 82 -10.74 -15.21 -2.43
CA ASP A 82 -10.04 -16.11 -3.34
C ASP A 82 -8.61 -15.64 -3.67
N GLY A 83 -8.35 -14.33 -3.59
CA GLY A 83 -7.06 -13.72 -3.90
C GLY A 83 -6.11 -13.59 -2.71
N LEU A 84 -6.61 -13.61 -1.47
CA LEU A 84 -5.80 -13.36 -0.26
C LEU A 84 -4.62 -14.35 -0.13
N SER A 85 -4.89 -15.64 -0.35
CA SER A 85 -3.86 -16.68 -0.25
C SER A 85 -2.75 -16.50 -1.31
N ALA A 86 -3.14 -16.18 -2.54
CA ALA A 86 -2.20 -15.93 -3.63
C ALA A 86 -1.41 -14.62 -3.45
N ALA A 87 -2.05 -13.59 -2.87
CA ALA A 87 -1.39 -12.34 -2.54
C ALA A 87 -0.28 -12.56 -1.50
N GLY A 88 -0.52 -13.35 -0.45
CA GLY A 88 0.52 -13.68 0.53
C GLY A 88 1.11 -12.44 1.20
N PHE A 89 0.23 -11.60 1.77
CA PHE A 89 0.63 -10.38 2.49
C PHE A 89 1.57 -10.70 3.65
N LYS A 90 2.58 -9.85 3.82
CA LYS A 90 3.59 -9.93 4.87
C LYS A 90 4.32 -8.60 5.03
N ASP A 91 5.10 -8.49 6.10
CA ASP A 91 5.96 -7.35 6.40
C ASP A 91 5.17 -6.04 6.49
N LEU A 92 3.98 -6.10 7.08
CA LEU A 92 3.16 -4.91 7.29
C LEU A 92 3.78 -4.04 8.38
N ALA A 93 4.08 -2.78 8.05
CA ALA A 93 4.70 -1.85 8.98
C ALA A 93 4.19 -0.42 8.77
N LEU A 94 4.08 0.35 9.84
CA LEU A 94 3.77 1.78 9.75
C LEU A 94 4.85 2.51 8.95
N ASP A 95 4.43 3.47 8.13
CA ASP A 95 5.36 4.31 7.37
C ASP A 95 6.08 5.29 8.30
N PRO A 96 7.41 5.18 8.49
CA PRO A 96 8.16 6.04 9.40
C PRO A 96 8.20 7.51 8.94
N ALA A 97 8.00 7.77 7.65
CA ALA A 97 7.96 9.14 7.12
C ALA A 97 6.60 9.83 7.33
N ASN A 98 5.55 9.06 7.63
CA ASN A 98 4.18 9.53 7.77
C ASN A 98 3.56 8.97 9.07
N PRO A 99 3.95 9.50 10.24
CA PRO A 99 3.49 8.98 11.52
C PRO A 99 1.96 9.09 11.64
N PRO A 100 1.30 8.15 12.35
CA PRO A 100 -0.15 8.19 12.53
C PRO A 100 -0.62 9.49 13.19
N THR A 101 -1.72 10.04 12.68
CA THR A 101 -2.37 11.24 13.21
C THR A 101 -3.79 10.94 13.63
N GLU A 102 -4.34 11.73 14.55
CA GLU A 102 -5.74 11.64 14.95
C GLU A 102 -6.44 12.98 14.77
N ALA A 103 -7.59 12.97 14.11
CA ALA A 103 -8.45 14.13 13.95
C ALA A 103 -9.92 13.67 13.98
N ASP A 104 -10.76 14.40 14.70
CA ASP A 104 -12.20 14.13 14.82
C ASP A 104 -12.51 12.66 15.24
N GLY A 105 -11.68 12.09 16.12
CA GLY A 105 -11.81 10.70 16.59
C GLY A 105 -11.45 9.63 15.56
N VAL A 106 -10.77 10.00 14.47
CA VAL A 106 -10.29 9.10 13.42
C VAL A 106 -8.77 9.10 13.40
N ILE A 107 -8.17 7.94 13.62
CA ILE A 107 -6.73 7.73 13.45
C ILE A 107 -6.45 7.43 11.99
N THR A 108 -5.57 8.20 11.34
CA THR A 108 -5.08 7.94 9.99
C THR A 108 -3.65 7.45 10.06
N ALA A 109 -3.36 6.30 9.46
CA ALA A 109 -2.03 5.72 9.43
C ALA A 109 -1.65 5.27 8.01
N PHE A 110 -0.44 5.62 7.59
CA PHE A 110 0.19 5.10 6.39
C PHE A 110 0.99 3.86 6.76
N TYR A 111 0.99 2.86 5.88
CA TYR A 111 1.75 1.63 6.09
C TYR A 111 2.34 1.11 4.79
N THR A 112 3.36 0.28 4.91
CA THR A 112 3.98 -0.50 3.83
C THR A 112 3.62 -1.96 3.99
N PHE A 113 3.66 -2.71 2.91
CA PHE A 113 3.51 -4.17 2.92
C PHE A 113 4.28 -4.80 1.75
N ALA A 114 4.51 -6.10 1.84
CA ALA A 114 4.89 -6.94 0.72
C ALA A 114 3.81 -8.00 0.45
N THR A 115 3.73 -8.44 -0.80
CA THR A 115 3.00 -9.62 -1.25
C THR A 115 4.01 -10.68 -1.69
N ALA A 116 3.54 -11.80 -2.25
CA ALA A 116 4.40 -12.80 -2.86
C ALA A 116 5.27 -12.22 -4.00
N VAL A 117 4.81 -11.17 -4.68
CA VAL A 117 5.37 -10.68 -5.95
C VAL A 117 5.56 -9.17 -6.03
N ALA A 118 5.11 -8.40 -5.04
CA ALA A 118 5.11 -6.95 -5.08
C ALA A 118 5.41 -6.32 -3.72
N ARG A 119 5.87 -5.06 -3.73
CA ARG A 119 5.85 -4.18 -2.56
C ARG A 119 4.83 -3.08 -2.76
N GLY A 120 4.19 -2.69 -1.68
CA GLY A 120 3.08 -1.75 -1.72
C GLY A 120 3.01 -0.82 -0.52
N ARG A 121 2.14 0.17 -0.67
CA ARG A 121 1.75 1.10 0.39
C ARG A 121 0.24 1.07 0.58
N GLY A 122 -0.17 1.36 1.80
CA GLY A 122 -1.56 1.45 2.17
C GLY A 122 -1.83 2.62 3.10
N ILE A 123 -3.12 2.89 3.25
CA ILE A 123 -3.64 3.88 4.18
C ILE A 123 -4.78 3.21 4.94
N VAL A 124 -4.79 3.33 6.26
CA VAL A 124 -5.91 2.91 7.08
C VAL A 124 -6.46 4.09 7.86
N ARG A 125 -7.79 4.14 7.98
CA ARG A 125 -8.50 5.04 8.88
C ARG A 125 -9.24 4.22 9.91
N LEU A 126 -8.91 4.45 11.17
CA LEU A 126 -9.42 3.70 12.31
C LEU A 126 -10.34 4.58 13.16
N GLN A 127 -11.35 3.95 13.73
CA GLN A 127 -12.29 4.57 14.65
C GLN A 127 -12.33 3.75 15.94
N ASN A 128 -12.50 4.45 17.07
CA ASN A 128 -12.76 3.81 18.35
C ASN A 128 -14.24 3.38 18.38
N GLY A 129 -14.47 2.07 18.49
CA GLY A 129 -15.80 1.52 18.73
C GLY A 129 -16.32 1.90 20.11
N SER A 130 -17.64 1.90 20.27
CA SER A 130 -18.28 2.13 21.58
C SER A 130 -17.95 1.04 22.61
N ASP A 131 -17.47 -0.12 22.15
CA ASP A 131 -16.96 -1.24 22.93
C ASP A 131 -15.46 -1.11 23.27
N GLY A 132 -14.82 0.02 22.91
CA GLY A 132 -13.40 0.27 23.13
C GLY A 132 -12.47 -0.38 22.11
N ALA A 133 -13.00 -1.15 21.14
CA ALA A 133 -12.19 -1.78 20.12
C ALA A 133 -11.94 -0.85 18.93
N VAL A 134 -10.69 -0.77 18.49
CA VAL A 134 -10.27 0.04 17.34
C VAL A 134 -10.53 -0.73 16.06
N ARG A 135 -11.32 -0.18 15.15
CA ARG A 135 -11.70 -0.83 13.87
C ARG A 135 -11.51 0.08 12.68
N ALA A 136 -11.23 -0.50 11.53
CA ALA A 136 -11.07 0.22 10.29
C ALA A 136 -12.41 0.64 9.68
N TRP A 137 -12.51 1.93 9.39
CA TRP A 137 -13.53 2.48 8.51
C TRP A 137 -13.12 2.38 7.04
N THR A 138 -11.86 2.69 6.73
CA THR A 138 -11.33 2.55 5.36
C THR A 138 -9.95 1.91 5.34
N VAL A 139 -9.74 1.00 4.40
CA VAL A 139 -8.43 0.42 4.05
C VAL A 139 -8.14 0.70 2.59
N LEU A 140 -6.90 1.08 2.29
CA LEU A 140 -6.36 1.14 0.95
C LEU A 140 -5.12 0.26 0.87
N THR A 141 -5.03 -0.56 -0.17
CA THR A 141 -3.84 -1.32 -0.56
C THR A 141 -3.45 -0.92 -1.97
N LYS A 142 -2.18 -0.60 -2.21
CA LYS A 142 -1.68 -0.23 -3.53
C LYS A 142 -0.30 -0.83 -3.78
N VAL A 143 -0.15 -1.56 -4.88
CA VAL A 143 1.15 -1.98 -5.39
C VAL A 143 1.94 -0.78 -5.90
N GLU A 144 3.22 -0.70 -5.53
CA GLU A 144 4.14 0.33 -6.00
C GLU A 144 5.22 -0.22 -6.93
N GLU A 145 5.69 -1.44 -6.67
CA GLU A 145 6.73 -2.09 -7.45
C GLU A 145 6.55 -3.61 -7.45
N LEU A 146 7.10 -4.26 -8.48
CA LEU A 146 7.16 -5.71 -8.58
C LEU A 146 8.54 -6.19 -8.14
N ILE A 147 8.57 -7.21 -7.29
CA ILE A 147 9.81 -7.79 -6.76
C ILE A 147 10.55 -8.49 -7.91
N GLY A 148 11.82 -8.13 -8.10
CA GLY A 148 12.66 -8.65 -9.21
C GLY A 148 12.42 -7.96 -10.55
N HIS A 149 11.46 -7.03 -10.62
CA HIS A 149 11.18 -6.19 -11.78
C HIS A 149 11.10 -4.72 -11.36
N GLU A 150 11.98 -4.29 -10.46
CA GLU A 150 12.02 -2.91 -9.99
C GLU A 150 12.36 -1.96 -11.14
N GLU A 151 11.74 -0.77 -11.14
CA GLU A 151 12.01 0.23 -12.18
C GLU A 151 13.49 0.65 -12.13
N ARG A 152 14.19 0.51 -13.27
CA ARG A 152 15.57 0.97 -13.38
C ARG A 152 15.64 2.48 -13.16
N ARG A 153 16.02 2.87 -11.95
CA ARG A 153 16.38 4.25 -11.63
C ARG A 153 17.81 4.48 -12.08
N THR A 154 17.99 5.19 -13.19
CA THR A 154 19.29 5.75 -13.55
C THR A 154 19.70 6.73 -12.45
N SER A 155 20.67 6.37 -11.63
CA SER A 155 21.24 7.32 -10.68
C SER A 155 22.16 8.30 -11.44
N VAL A 156 22.40 9.47 -10.85
CA VAL A 156 23.41 10.41 -11.36
C VAL A 156 24.78 9.73 -11.45
N HIS A 157 25.05 8.74 -10.59
CA HIS A 157 26.28 7.97 -10.59
C HIS A 157 26.37 7.00 -11.79
N ASP A 158 25.28 6.39 -12.21
CA ASP A 158 25.23 5.49 -13.38
C ASP A 158 25.48 6.25 -14.68
N ALA A 159 24.94 7.47 -14.79
CA ALA A 159 25.20 8.36 -15.93
C ALA A 159 26.65 8.86 -16.00
N ALA A 160 27.36 8.88 -14.86
CA ALA A 160 28.73 9.37 -14.74
C ALA A 160 29.82 8.27 -14.91
N ARG A 161 29.46 7.00 -15.14
CA ARG A 161 30.44 5.92 -15.35
C ARG A 161 31.22 6.14 -16.66
N GLU A 162 32.54 6.24 -16.56
CA GLU A 162 33.53 6.30 -17.66
C GLU A 162 33.32 5.21 -18.73
N ALA A 163 32.76 4.06 -18.37
CA ALA A 163 32.41 2.96 -19.30
C ALA A 163 31.34 3.33 -20.35
N HIS A 164 30.65 4.47 -20.20
CA HIS A 164 29.79 5.04 -21.26
C HIS A 164 30.55 5.92 -22.25
N ASN A 165 31.79 6.33 -21.92
CA ASN A 165 32.66 7.20 -22.73
C ASN A 165 33.87 6.48 -23.35
N GLU A 166 34.14 5.21 -23.02
CA GLU A 166 35.19 4.45 -23.69
C GLU A 166 34.72 3.86 -25.03
N PRO A 167 35.53 3.97 -26.12
CA PRO A 167 35.25 3.31 -27.37
C PRO A 167 35.47 1.80 -27.22
N VAL A 168 34.41 1.07 -26.88
CA VAL A 168 34.40 -0.40 -26.87
C VAL A 168 34.13 -0.89 -28.29
N SER A 169 35.12 -1.52 -28.95
CA SER A 169 34.92 -2.16 -30.25
C SER A 169 33.83 -3.24 -30.15
N GLY A 170 32.83 -3.21 -31.04
CA GLY A 170 31.71 -4.16 -31.03
C GLY A 170 30.44 -3.69 -30.32
N ARG A 171 30.41 -2.45 -29.79
CA ARG A 171 29.19 -1.83 -29.25
C ARG A 171 28.32 -1.28 -30.39
N LEU A 172 27.08 -1.75 -30.48
CA LEU A 172 26.08 -1.17 -31.38
C LEU A 172 25.90 0.32 -31.06
N THR A 173 25.89 1.14 -32.10
CA THR A 173 25.50 2.54 -32.04
C THR A 173 24.05 2.68 -31.55
N TRP A 174 23.68 3.86 -31.05
CA TRP A 174 22.30 4.11 -30.60
C TRP A 174 21.24 3.81 -31.68
N PRO A 175 21.43 4.22 -32.95
CA PRO A 175 20.53 3.85 -34.04
C PRO A 175 20.45 2.35 -34.26
N GLU A 176 21.58 1.63 -34.26
CA GLU A 176 21.61 0.18 -34.44
C GLU A 176 20.92 -0.57 -33.29
N LYS A 177 21.11 -0.12 -32.04
CA LYS A 177 20.36 -0.65 -30.88
C LYS A 177 18.87 -0.45 -31.05
N ARG A 178 18.45 0.74 -31.49
CA ARG A 178 17.04 1.06 -31.71
C ARG A 178 16.42 0.26 -32.85
N GLU A 179 17.18 -0.01 -33.90
CA GLU A 179 16.73 -0.88 -35.00
C GLU A 179 16.57 -2.32 -34.51
N ARG A 180 17.58 -2.84 -33.81
CA ARG A 180 17.54 -4.20 -33.25
C ARG A 180 16.36 -4.40 -32.29
N GLU A 181 16.08 -3.40 -31.45
CA GLU A 181 14.92 -3.38 -30.54
C GLU A 181 13.56 -3.31 -31.28
N ARG A 182 13.51 -2.82 -32.53
CA ARG A 182 12.29 -2.76 -33.33
C ARG A 182 12.06 -4.01 -34.16
N GLU A 183 13.14 -4.59 -34.66
CA GLU A 183 13.09 -5.73 -35.57
C GLU A 183 12.61 -7.00 -34.89
N PHE A 184 12.93 -7.20 -33.60
CA PHE A 184 12.62 -8.45 -32.88
C PHE A 184 13.07 -9.69 -33.68
N ALA A 185 14.21 -9.58 -34.36
CA ALA A 185 14.66 -10.59 -35.33
C ALA A 185 15.02 -11.95 -34.70
N ASP A 186 15.40 -11.96 -33.42
CA ASP A 186 15.83 -13.17 -32.71
C ASP A 186 14.78 -13.72 -31.73
N THR A 187 13.84 -12.89 -31.28
CA THR A 187 12.89 -13.18 -30.18
C THR A 187 11.63 -12.35 -30.33
N ASP A 188 10.46 -12.93 -30.01
CA ASP A 188 9.18 -12.21 -29.94
C ASP A 188 9.13 -11.21 -28.77
N PRO A 189 8.41 -10.08 -28.90
CA PRO A 189 8.27 -9.11 -27.81
C PRO A 189 7.46 -9.67 -26.63
N ASP A 190 7.82 -9.30 -25.40
CA ASP A 190 7.03 -9.63 -24.21
C ASP A 190 5.65 -8.96 -24.24
N VAL A 191 5.59 -7.73 -24.79
CA VAL A 191 4.35 -6.93 -24.87
C VAL A 191 4.24 -6.23 -26.23
N VAL A 192 3.04 -6.25 -26.81
CA VAL A 192 2.69 -5.41 -27.96
C VAL A 192 1.83 -4.23 -27.49
N VAL A 193 2.31 -3.01 -27.73
CA VAL A 193 1.59 -1.78 -27.40
C VAL A 193 0.96 -1.24 -28.68
N ILE A 194 -0.37 -1.21 -28.72
CA ILE A 194 -1.14 -0.69 -29.86
C ILE A 194 -1.51 0.76 -29.60
N GLY A 195 -1.08 1.66 -30.49
CA GLY A 195 -1.46 3.07 -30.48
C GLY A 195 -0.41 4.00 -29.87
N ALA A 196 -0.33 5.20 -30.46
CA ALA A 196 0.72 6.18 -30.22
C ALA A 196 0.27 7.45 -29.46
N GLY A 197 -0.86 7.38 -28.76
CA GLY A 197 -1.31 8.46 -27.88
C GLY A 197 -0.49 8.53 -26.59
N HIS A 198 -0.78 9.53 -25.74
CA HIS A 198 -0.10 9.72 -24.45
C HIS A 198 -0.07 8.45 -23.57
N ALA A 199 -1.19 7.71 -23.53
CA ALA A 199 -1.27 6.46 -22.78
C ALA A 199 -0.34 5.37 -23.34
N GLY A 200 -0.36 5.16 -24.66
CA GLY A 200 0.49 4.17 -25.34
C GLY A 200 1.98 4.50 -25.20
N LEU A 201 2.34 5.78 -25.36
CA LEU A 201 3.71 6.27 -25.14
C LEU A 201 4.16 6.07 -23.68
N THR A 202 3.28 6.34 -22.72
CA THR A 202 3.59 6.20 -21.28
C THR A 202 3.81 4.74 -20.92
N VAL A 203 2.92 3.84 -21.36
CA VAL A 203 3.07 2.38 -21.13
C VAL A 203 4.34 1.88 -21.79
N ALA A 204 4.61 2.26 -23.04
CA ALA A 204 5.84 1.89 -23.70
C ALA A 204 7.07 2.37 -22.92
N ALA A 205 7.13 3.65 -22.51
CA ALA A 205 8.27 4.15 -21.72
C ALA A 205 8.47 3.35 -20.42
N ARG A 206 7.39 3.09 -19.68
CA ARG A 206 7.44 2.36 -18.40
C ARG A 206 7.89 0.90 -18.57
N LEU A 207 7.37 0.18 -19.56
CA LEU A 207 7.82 -1.19 -19.86
C LEU A 207 9.32 -1.25 -20.17
N GLY A 208 9.85 -0.24 -20.88
CA GLY A 208 11.28 -0.13 -21.11
C GLY A 208 12.11 0.01 -19.84
N HIS A 209 11.61 0.77 -18.85
CA HIS A 209 12.30 0.91 -17.56
C HIS A 209 12.18 -0.35 -16.68
N LEU A 210 11.17 -1.18 -16.88
CA LEU A 210 11.00 -2.48 -16.23
C LEU A 210 11.76 -3.61 -16.92
N SER A 211 12.59 -3.29 -17.93
CA SER A 211 13.33 -4.27 -18.73
C SER A 211 12.47 -5.22 -19.56
N ALA A 212 11.17 -4.94 -19.72
CA ALA A 212 10.30 -5.70 -20.60
C ALA A 212 10.53 -5.27 -22.06
N SER A 213 10.74 -6.26 -22.94
CA SER A 213 10.84 -6.02 -24.37
C SER A 213 9.45 -5.70 -24.93
N ARG A 214 9.36 -4.71 -25.82
CA ARG A 214 8.07 -4.18 -26.28
C ARG A 214 8.09 -3.79 -27.75
N ARG A 215 7.09 -4.24 -28.49
CA ARG A 215 6.89 -3.83 -29.88
C ARG A 215 5.78 -2.79 -29.95
N TRP A 216 6.05 -1.72 -30.68
CA TRP A 216 5.11 -0.62 -30.87
C TRP A 216 4.49 -0.74 -32.27
N LEU A 217 3.16 -0.71 -32.33
CA LEU A 217 2.37 -0.75 -33.56
C LEU A 217 1.59 0.56 -33.75
#